data_AF-A0A9R1TGV6-F1
#
_entry.id   AF-A0A9R1TGV6-F1
#
_cell.length_a   1.000
_cell.length_b   1.000
_cell.length_c   1.000
_cell.angle_alpha   90.00
_cell.angle_beta   90.00
_cell.angle_gamma   90.00
#
_symmetry.space_group_name_H-M   'P 1'
#
loop_
_entity.id
_entity.type
_entity.pdbx_description
1 polymer ?
#
loop_
_entity_poly.entity_id
_entity_poly.type
_entity_poly.pdbx_seq_one_letter_code
_entity_poly.pdbx_strand_id
1 'polypeptide(L)'
;MSHLLKNLTNSIWHAFYALQGHTPNIVAKSKLKVLTANIGTLMDLYGVEKGLEHYRSTSTLTFEQFIYYLQKELFSSLTDSTPIESCRVLEEGVNEICWLLCRKLFLERSHGVFDDQSVYKLFRIFCLLAEMETDSTDTAFLVTMHSEEVAYVASQLVTSLGLKWDPVDFSALSAAIGSYRFPTFLAVLESKYSGGGTVDDVALIESIEDLYSVYVEDVIKKGYLMKKGFLLPTLKCFYFTLRPGELSYYKDSQQKEPSGVISLNINCWADTSPSGGKPDRRFILSTPEHRCIELVAEDHKGRLQWLTALQTAIRYSGEKISYQRTLANQRRSLRLSSKQYREETRQELNHEREARIAAEVQARKLESITRGELAKVQELEDAKKKLEFLLQEETQALRDEEIVRGLQARVLAEEWERREELERLQQEQLELLESEKMKRREFEVKQMENERQLRDAESRLKQLESERQSLDMELNAAREKVKRTEEAQFLLEAKFVMMRPMRNGERVRRTQSFVPMSRERPLITERFENDKKHS
;
A
#
# COMPACT_ATOMS: atom_id res chain seq x y z
N MET A 1 -2.68 -23.01 -45.30
CA MET A 1 -1.64 -22.74 -46.31
C MET A 1 -0.88 -24.04 -46.51
N SER A 2 -0.67 -24.48 -47.75
CA SER A 2 0.12 -25.70 -48.02
C SER A 2 1.57 -25.50 -47.57
N HIS A 3 2.25 -26.59 -47.19
CA HIS A 3 3.66 -26.53 -46.75
C HIS A 3 4.54 -25.90 -47.82
N LEU A 4 4.32 -26.23 -49.10
CA LEU A 4 5.04 -25.66 -50.23
C LEU A 4 4.89 -24.13 -50.34
N LEU A 5 3.67 -23.59 -50.23
CA LEU A 5 3.50 -22.13 -50.29
C LEU A 5 4.21 -21.45 -49.11
N LYS A 6 4.10 -22.01 -47.90
CA LYS A 6 4.82 -21.50 -46.72
C LYS A 6 6.35 -21.52 -46.92
N ASN A 7 6.88 -22.53 -47.61
CA ASN A 7 8.30 -22.64 -47.93
C ASN A 7 8.77 -21.57 -48.92
N LEU A 8 7.89 -21.16 -49.85
CA LEU A 8 8.15 -20.21 -50.94
C LEU A 8 7.84 -18.75 -50.59
N THR A 9 7.10 -18.47 -49.52
CA THR A 9 6.64 -17.11 -49.14
C THR A 9 7.76 -16.07 -49.16
N ASN A 10 8.95 -16.39 -48.64
CA ASN A 10 10.09 -15.47 -48.61
C ASN A 10 10.60 -15.10 -50.03
N SER A 11 10.74 -16.09 -50.91
CA SER A 11 11.17 -15.87 -52.30
C SER A 11 10.13 -15.11 -53.11
N ILE A 12 8.84 -15.46 -52.93
CA ILE A 12 7.72 -14.74 -53.55
C ILE A 12 7.67 -13.29 -53.04
N TRP A 13 8.00 -13.03 -51.76
CA TRP A 13 8.12 -11.67 -51.23
C TRP A 13 9.23 -10.87 -51.91
N HIS A 14 10.42 -11.45 -52.10
CA HIS A 14 11.51 -10.78 -52.82
C HIS A 14 11.12 -10.46 -54.28
N ALA A 15 10.40 -11.36 -54.95
CA ALA A 15 9.87 -11.11 -56.30
C ALA A 15 8.81 -10.01 -56.31
N PHE A 16 7.87 -10.02 -55.35
CA PHE A 16 6.85 -8.99 -55.17
C PHE A 16 7.48 -7.62 -54.90
N TYR A 17 8.46 -7.56 -54.00
CA TYR A 17 9.22 -6.36 -53.67
C TYR A 17 9.97 -5.78 -54.89
N ALA A 18 10.58 -6.65 -55.71
CA ALA A 18 11.22 -6.21 -56.96
C ALA A 18 10.25 -5.66 -58.02
N LEU A 19 8.97 -6.07 -57.97
CA LEU A 19 7.92 -5.54 -58.85
C LEU A 19 7.29 -4.25 -58.31
N GLN A 20 7.65 -3.78 -57.12
CA GLN A 20 7.04 -2.60 -56.50
C GLN A 20 7.20 -1.33 -57.36
N GLY A 21 6.30 -0.35 -57.15
CA GLY A 21 6.37 0.97 -57.75
C GLY A 21 6.94 2.02 -56.80
N HIS A 22 6.61 3.29 -57.06
CA HIS A 22 6.93 4.42 -56.19
C HIS A 22 6.23 4.33 -54.81
N THR A 23 5.08 3.65 -54.75
CA THR A 23 4.30 3.42 -53.54
C THR A 23 4.78 2.16 -52.80
N PRO A 24 5.18 2.23 -51.53
CA PRO A 24 5.62 1.06 -50.78
C PRO A 24 4.48 0.05 -50.52
N ASN A 25 4.85 -1.21 -50.37
CA ASN A 25 4.03 -2.36 -49.96
C ASN A 25 2.86 -2.75 -50.90
N ILE A 26 2.71 -2.08 -52.05
CA ILE A 26 1.70 -2.40 -53.06
C ILE A 26 2.30 -2.55 -54.47
N VAL A 27 1.78 -3.52 -55.22
CA VAL A 27 2.16 -3.77 -56.62
C VAL A 27 0.93 -3.75 -57.53
N ALA A 28 1.07 -3.18 -58.72
CA ALA A 28 0.02 -3.16 -59.74
C ALA A 28 -0.26 -4.58 -60.26
N LYS A 29 -1.55 -4.95 -60.38
CA LYS A 29 -1.99 -6.26 -60.89
C LYS A 29 -1.33 -6.63 -62.22
N SER A 30 -1.13 -5.66 -63.12
CA SER A 30 -0.48 -5.86 -64.42
C SER A 30 0.94 -6.42 -64.32
N LYS A 31 1.72 -6.03 -63.29
CA LYS A 31 3.05 -6.61 -63.04
C LYS A 31 2.97 -8.02 -62.44
N LEU A 32 2.03 -8.23 -61.51
CA LEU A 32 1.85 -9.51 -60.83
C LEU A 32 1.40 -10.63 -61.80
N LYS A 33 0.65 -10.29 -62.86
CA LYS A 33 0.23 -11.25 -63.88
C LYS A 33 1.36 -12.09 -64.46
N VAL A 34 2.54 -11.50 -64.73
CA VAL A 34 3.67 -12.23 -65.33
C VAL A 34 4.21 -13.28 -64.34
N LEU A 35 4.36 -12.90 -63.07
CA LEU A 35 4.77 -13.82 -62.01
C LEU A 35 3.74 -14.94 -61.83
N THR A 36 2.45 -14.60 -61.76
CA THR A 36 1.35 -15.58 -61.62
C THR A 36 1.25 -16.51 -62.83
N ALA A 37 1.44 -16.02 -64.05
CA ALA A 37 1.43 -16.84 -65.26
C ALA A 37 2.60 -17.83 -65.26
N ASN A 38 3.81 -17.39 -64.92
CA ASN A 38 4.99 -18.26 -64.87
C ASN A 38 4.85 -19.36 -63.80
N ILE A 39 4.39 -19.03 -62.59
CA ILE A 39 4.11 -20.02 -61.54
C ILE A 39 2.97 -20.96 -61.98
N GLY A 40 1.93 -20.41 -62.63
CA GLY A 40 0.82 -21.18 -63.17
C GLY A 40 1.28 -22.22 -64.19
N THR A 41 2.07 -21.82 -65.19
CA THR A 41 2.65 -22.73 -66.19
C THR A 41 3.51 -23.83 -65.57
N LEU A 42 4.33 -23.51 -64.56
CA LEU A 42 5.11 -24.52 -63.82
C LEU A 42 4.23 -25.54 -63.08
N MET A 43 2.99 -25.18 -62.74
CA MET A 43 2.00 -26.03 -62.06
C MET A 43 0.95 -26.63 -63.01
N ASP A 44 1.15 -26.51 -64.34
CA ASP A 44 0.17 -26.87 -65.40
C ASP A 44 -1.20 -26.18 -65.27
N LEU A 45 -1.23 -24.97 -64.70
CA LEU A 45 -2.40 -24.12 -64.54
C LEU A 45 -2.33 -22.91 -65.49
N TYR A 46 -3.16 -22.93 -66.52
CA TYR A 46 -3.16 -21.92 -67.60
C TYR A 46 -4.27 -20.88 -67.43
N GLY A 47 -3.96 -19.60 -67.61
CA GLY A 47 -4.94 -18.50 -67.54
C GLY A 47 -5.25 -17.99 -66.13
N VAL A 48 -4.60 -18.53 -65.10
CA VAL A 48 -4.73 -18.10 -63.69
C VAL A 48 -4.33 -16.63 -63.48
N GLU A 49 -3.53 -16.04 -64.36
CA GLU A 49 -3.20 -14.62 -64.31
C GLU A 49 -4.39 -13.70 -64.67
N LYS A 50 -5.40 -14.21 -65.37
CA LYS A 50 -6.59 -13.43 -65.76
C LYS A 50 -7.50 -13.16 -64.58
N GLY A 51 -7.61 -14.12 -63.65
CA GLY A 51 -8.42 -13.95 -62.44
C GLY A 51 -7.95 -12.80 -61.54
N LEU A 52 -6.67 -12.38 -61.63
CA LEU A 52 -6.17 -11.19 -60.93
C LEU A 52 -6.89 -9.90 -61.35
N GLU A 53 -7.46 -9.80 -62.56
CA GLU A 53 -8.24 -8.62 -62.95
C GLU A 53 -9.45 -8.43 -62.03
N HIS A 54 -10.22 -9.50 -61.82
CA HIS A 54 -11.44 -9.52 -61.03
C HIS A 54 -11.19 -9.68 -59.52
N TYR A 55 -10.01 -10.14 -59.11
CA TYR A 55 -9.66 -10.28 -57.69
C TYR A 55 -9.49 -8.91 -57.01
N ARG A 56 -10.46 -8.51 -56.19
CA ARG A 56 -10.61 -7.17 -55.56
C ARG A 56 -10.85 -6.05 -56.58
N SER A 57 -11.57 -5.00 -56.17
CA SER A 57 -11.89 -3.83 -57.01
C SER A 57 -10.72 -2.86 -57.24
N THR A 58 -9.59 -3.03 -56.53
CA THR A 58 -8.40 -2.19 -56.65
C THR A 58 -7.55 -2.58 -57.88
N SER A 59 -6.77 -1.63 -58.41
CA SER A 59 -5.79 -1.87 -59.48
C SER A 59 -4.44 -2.40 -58.97
N THR A 60 -4.19 -2.23 -57.68
CA THR A 60 -3.02 -2.72 -56.93
C THR A 60 -3.42 -3.73 -55.87
N LEU A 61 -2.46 -4.56 -55.43
CA LEU A 61 -2.61 -5.52 -54.34
C LEU A 61 -1.48 -5.34 -53.31
N THR A 62 -1.77 -5.61 -52.04
CA THR A 62 -0.75 -5.81 -50.99
C THR A 62 -0.17 -7.23 -51.07
N PHE A 63 0.94 -7.47 -50.38
CA PHE A 63 1.58 -8.80 -50.37
C PHE A 63 0.65 -9.89 -49.82
N GLU A 64 -0.09 -9.64 -48.74
CA GLU A 64 -1.06 -10.59 -48.19
C GLU A 64 -2.17 -10.96 -49.18
N GLN A 65 -2.71 -9.96 -49.87
CA GLN A 65 -3.76 -10.15 -50.87
C GLN A 65 -3.25 -11.00 -52.02
N PHE A 66 -1.99 -10.80 -52.43
CA PHE A 66 -1.35 -11.59 -53.47
C PHE A 66 -1.06 -13.03 -53.01
N ILE A 67 -0.50 -13.24 -51.81
CA ILE A 67 -0.27 -14.58 -51.25
C ILE A 67 -1.58 -15.34 -51.05
N TYR A 68 -2.65 -14.67 -50.60
CA TYR A 68 -3.97 -15.27 -50.48
C TYR A 68 -4.51 -15.71 -51.85
N TYR A 69 -4.33 -14.89 -52.89
CA TYR A 69 -4.70 -15.23 -54.26
C TYR A 69 -3.95 -16.47 -54.74
N LEU A 70 -2.61 -16.50 -54.61
CA LEU A 70 -1.80 -17.67 -54.97
C LEU A 70 -2.26 -18.92 -54.19
N GLN A 71 -2.55 -18.81 -52.89
CA GLN A 71 -3.04 -19.92 -52.08
C GLN A 71 -4.35 -20.51 -52.60
N LYS A 72 -5.24 -19.69 -53.15
CA LYS A 72 -6.57 -20.11 -53.61
C LYS A 72 -6.59 -20.60 -55.06
N GLU A 73 -5.88 -19.93 -55.95
CA GLU A 73 -5.96 -20.21 -57.39
C GLU A 73 -4.83 -21.12 -57.92
N LEU A 74 -3.68 -21.18 -57.24
CA LEU A 74 -2.53 -22.00 -57.68
C LEU A 74 -2.22 -23.14 -56.71
N PHE A 75 -2.05 -22.84 -55.41
CA PHE A 75 -1.61 -23.83 -54.42
C PHE A 75 -2.75 -24.62 -53.76
N SER A 76 -3.99 -24.50 -54.24
CA SER A 76 -5.17 -25.18 -53.69
C SER A 76 -5.35 -26.62 -54.17
N SER A 77 -4.78 -26.95 -55.33
CA SER A 77 -4.73 -28.32 -55.89
C SER A 77 -3.73 -29.23 -55.19
N LEU A 78 -2.77 -28.65 -54.45
CA LEU A 78 -1.73 -29.37 -53.74
C LEU A 78 -2.25 -29.86 -52.39
N THR A 79 -2.41 -31.18 -52.28
CA THR A 79 -2.95 -31.85 -51.11
C THR A 79 -1.85 -32.58 -50.33
N ASP A 80 -2.22 -33.12 -49.17
CA ASP A 80 -1.34 -33.94 -48.35
C ASP A 80 -0.84 -35.24 -49.03
N SER A 81 -1.41 -35.63 -50.17
CA SER A 81 -1.01 -36.80 -50.95
C SER A 81 -0.07 -36.48 -52.12
N THR A 82 0.30 -35.22 -52.36
CA THR A 82 1.28 -34.87 -53.40
C THR A 82 2.66 -35.44 -53.03
N PRO A 83 3.38 -36.13 -53.94
CA PRO A 83 4.71 -36.67 -53.66
C PRO A 83 5.71 -35.59 -53.26
N ILE A 84 6.57 -35.89 -52.27
CA ILE A 84 7.61 -34.96 -51.78
C ILE A 84 8.53 -34.51 -52.92
N GLU A 85 8.87 -35.40 -53.84
CA GLU A 85 9.75 -35.08 -54.97
C GLU A 85 9.11 -34.09 -55.94
N SER A 86 7.82 -34.24 -56.23
CA SER A 86 7.06 -33.24 -57.01
C SER A 86 7.02 -31.88 -56.30
N CYS A 87 6.88 -31.86 -54.97
CA CYS A 87 6.96 -30.64 -54.18
C CYS A 87 8.35 -30.00 -54.24
N ARG A 88 9.44 -30.78 -54.25
CA ARG A 88 10.82 -30.27 -54.39
C ARG A 88 11.05 -29.60 -55.74
N VAL A 89 10.66 -30.26 -56.84
CA VAL A 89 10.78 -29.70 -58.21
C VAL A 89 9.98 -28.40 -58.34
N LEU A 90 8.77 -28.35 -57.79
CA LEU A 90 7.98 -27.10 -57.74
C LEU A 90 8.62 -26.04 -56.85
N GLU A 91 9.18 -26.41 -55.70
CA GLU A 91 9.89 -25.46 -54.82
C GLU A 91 11.09 -24.84 -55.55
N GLU A 92 11.88 -25.65 -56.25
CA GLU A 92 13.02 -25.16 -57.04
C GLU A 92 12.61 -24.23 -58.18
N GLY A 93 11.67 -24.66 -59.04
CA GLY A 93 11.24 -23.84 -60.17
C GLY A 93 10.58 -22.51 -59.77
N VAL A 94 9.74 -22.49 -58.72
CA VAL A 94 9.17 -21.22 -58.24
C VAL A 94 10.26 -20.32 -57.64
N ASN A 95 11.23 -20.88 -56.93
CA ASN A 95 12.37 -20.13 -56.42
C ASN A 95 13.22 -19.50 -57.53
N GLU A 96 13.45 -20.23 -58.63
CA GLU A 96 14.15 -19.70 -59.81
C GLU A 96 13.37 -18.56 -60.48
N ILE A 97 12.06 -18.75 -60.72
CA ILE A 97 11.18 -17.69 -61.27
C ILE A 97 11.24 -16.42 -60.38
N CYS A 98 11.21 -16.59 -59.06
CA CYS A 98 11.30 -15.48 -58.13
C CYS A 98 12.68 -14.78 -58.18
N TRP A 99 13.76 -15.55 -58.24
CA TRP A 99 15.12 -15.04 -58.37
C TRP A 99 15.32 -14.23 -59.66
N LEU A 100 14.85 -14.72 -60.80
CA LEU A 100 14.99 -14.04 -62.09
C LEU A 100 14.38 -12.62 -62.10
N LEU A 101 13.35 -12.38 -61.28
CA LEU A 101 12.73 -11.06 -61.08
C LEU A 101 13.52 -10.15 -60.14
N CYS A 102 14.07 -10.68 -59.04
CA CYS A 102 14.74 -9.86 -58.02
C CYS A 102 16.26 -9.76 -58.15
N ARG A 103 16.93 -10.64 -58.90
CA ARG A 103 18.41 -10.74 -59.00
C ARG A 103 19.13 -9.43 -59.28
N LYS A 104 18.56 -8.54 -60.09
CA LYS A 104 19.18 -7.24 -60.42
C LYS A 104 19.44 -6.38 -59.17
N LEU A 105 18.54 -6.46 -58.18
CA LEU A 105 18.67 -5.74 -56.90
C LEU A 105 19.86 -6.23 -56.04
N PHE A 106 20.43 -7.39 -56.38
CA PHE A 106 21.39 -8.10 -55.55
C PHE A 106 22.71 -8.40 -56.26
N LEU A 107 22.75 -8.39 -57.60
CA LEU A 107 23.96 -8.59 -58.38
C LEU A 107 24.71 -7.28 -58.66
N GLU A 108 24.01 -6.15 -58.76
CA GLU A 108 24.60 -4.81 -58.95
C GLU A 108 25.30 -4.33 -57.65
N ARG A 109 26.54 -4.78 -57.42
CA ARG A 109 27.32 -4.56 -56.19
C ARG A 109 28.67 -3.92 -56.48
N SER A 110 29.09 -2.95 -55.65
CA SER A 110 30.37 -2.24 -55.82
C SER A 110 31.61 -3.14 -55.63
N HIS A 111 31.50 -4.15 -54.77
CA HIS A 111 32.60 -5.05 -54.38
C HIS A 111 32.09 -6.49 -54.24
N GLY A 112 31.44 -7.03 -55.29
CA GLY A 112 31.05 -8.43 -55.33
C GLY A 112 32.26 -9.35 -55.37
N VAL A 113 32.30 -10.32 -54.46
CA VAL A 113 33.30 -11.40 -54.36
C VAL A 113 32.71 -12.71 -54.88
N PHE A 114 31.44 -12.99 -54.58
CA PHE A 114 30.77 -14.20 -55.03
C PHE A 114 30.16 -14.02 -56.43
N ASP A 115 30.31 -15.04 -57.28
CA ASP A 115 29.73 -15.10 -58.62
C ASP A 115 28.19 -15.20 -58.57
N ASP A 116 27.52 -14.87 -59.68
CA ASP A 116 26.06 -14.85 -59.78
C ASP A 116 25.38 -16.14 -59.29
N GLN A 117 26.00 -17.31 -59.53
CA GLN A 117 25.45 -18.60 -59.13
C GLN A 117 25.63 -18.85 -57.62
N SER A 118 26.76 -18.45 -57.05
CA SER A 118 26.96 -18.47 -55.58
C SER A 118 26.00 -17.50 -54.87
N VAL A 119 25.75 -16.32 -55.43
CA VAL A 119 24.76 -15.38 -54.87
C VAL A 119 23.35 -15.98 -54.92
N TYR A 120 22.97 -16.68 -56.00
CA TYR A 120 21.68 -17.39 -56.07
C TYR A 120 21.58 -18.48 -54.99
N LYS A 121 22.62 -19.29 -54.79
CA LYS A 121 22.66 -20.31 -53.73
C LYS A 121 22.53 -19.68 -52.34
N LEU A 122 23.27 -18.61 -52.07
CA LEU A 122 23.15 -17.83 -50.82
C LEU A 122 21.76 -17.20 -50.64
N PHE A 123 21.10 -16.77 -51.73
CA PHE A 123 19.71 -16.30 -51.71
C PHE A 123 18.73 -17.41 -51.34
N ARG A 124 18.90 -18.64 -51.88
CA ARG A 124 18.08 -19.80 -51.52
C ARG A 124 18.24 -20.19 -50.05
N ILE A 125 19.49 -20.19 -49.54
CA ILE A 125 19.78 -20.40 -48.11
C ILE A 125 19.14 -19.30 -47.26
N PHE A 126 19.26 -18.04 -47.68
CA PHE A 126 18.64 -16.91 -47.01
C PHE A 126 17.12 -17.06 -46.93
N CYS A 127 16.44 -17.36 -48.04
CA CYS A 127 14.98 -17.55 -48.04
C CYS A 127 14.50 -18.76 -47.22
N LEU A 128 15.35 -19.76 -46.96
CA LEU A 128 15.05 -20.89 -46.09
C LEU A 128 15.16 -20.53 -44.59
N LEU A 129 16.18 -19.78 -44.21
CA LEU A 129 16.51 -19.44 -42.82
C LEU A 129 15.88 -18.12 -42.32
N ALA A 130 15.58 -17.20 -43.24
CA ALA A 130 15.03 -15.89 -42.90
C ALA A 130 13.56 -15.97 -42.44
N GLU A 131 13.20 -15.02 -41.59
CA GLU A 131 11.88 -14.84 -41.06
C GLU A 131 11.23 -13.64 -41.72
N MET A 132 9.92 -13.75 -41.97
CA MET A 132 9.11 -12.59 -42.34
C MET A 132 8.61 -11.93 -41.06
N GLU A 133 9.04 -10.69 -40.86
CA GLU A 133 8.63 -9.81 -39.77
C GLU A 133 7.68 -8.74 -40.33
N THR A 134 6.70 -8.31 -39.53
CA THR A 134 5.90 -7.12 -39.82
C THR A 134 6.41 -5.92 -39.03
N ASP A 135 6.31 -4.73 -39.63
CA ASP A 135 6.56 -3.47 -38.92
C ASP A 135 5.51 -3.26 -37.81
N SER A 136 5.83 -2.38 -36.86
CA SER A 136 5.00 -1.89 -35.76
C SER A 136 3.56 -1.48 -36.14
N THR A 137 3.31 -1.13 -37.41
CA THR A 137 1.99 -0.79 -37.95
C THR A 137 1.26 -1.96 -38.62
N ASP A 138 1.88 -3.14 -38.70
CA ASP A 138 1.42 -4.36 -39.38
C ASP A 138 1.13 -4.19 -40.90
N THR A 139 1.62 -3.10 -41.51
CA THR A 139 1.36 -2.72 -42.91
C THR A 139 2.53 -2.99 -43.86
N ALA A 140 3.71 -3.33 -43.33
CA ALA A 140 4.93 -3.57 -44.10
C ALA A 140 5.54 -4.91 -43.68
N PHE A 141 5.81 -5.77 -44.66
CA PHE A 141 6.54 -7.03 -44.47
C PHE A 141 8.01 -6.82 -44.79
N LEU A 142 8.90 -7.36 -43.96
CA LEU A 142 10.33 -7.41 -44.22
C LEU A 142 10.83 -8.84 -44.00
N VAL A 143 11.67 -9.34 -44.90
CA VAL A 143 12.35 -10.64 -44.72
C VAL A 143 13.75 -10.38 -44.16
N THR A 144 14.00 -10.87 -42.94
CA THR A 144 15.23 -10.68 -42.16
C THR A 144 15.75 -12.03 -41.66
N MET A 145 17.06 -12.21 -41.63
CA MET A 145 17.69 -13.36 -40.97
C MET A 145 18.13 -12.96 -39.55
N HIS A 146 17.86 -13.84 -38.57
CA HIS A 146 18.34 -13.66 -37.20
C HIS A 146 19.86 -13.84 -37.12
N SER A 147 20.51 -13.10 -36.23
CA SER A 147 21.97 -13.09 -36.06
C SER A 147 22.58 -14.48 -35.86
N GLU A 148 21.93 -15.34 -35.07
CA GLU A 148 22.35 -16.73 -34.85
C GLU A 148 22.38 -17.57 -36.14
N GLU A 149 21.40 -17.40 -37.03
CA GLU A 149 21.35 -18.12 -38.30
C GLU A 149 22.49 -17.66 -39.23
N VAL A 150 22.77 -16.35 -39.24
CA VAL A 150 23.94 -15.79 -39.93
C VAL A 150 25.24 -16.34 -39.34
N ALA A 151 25.33 -16.47 -38.02
CA ALA A 151 26.48 -17.06 -37.35
C ALA A 151 26.70 -18.52 -37.76
N TYR A 152 25.64 -19.33 -37.86
CA TYR A 152 25.74 -20.71 -38.34
C TYR A 152 26.28 -20.77 -39.77
N VAL A 153 25.68 -20.01 -40.71
CA VAL A 153 26.13 -20.01 -42.12
C VAL A 153 27.56 -19.49 -42.25
N ALA A 154 27.89 -18.37 -41.58
CA ALA A 154 29.22 -17.77 -41.64
C ALA A 154 30.29 -18.66 -40.97
N SER A 155 30.00 -19.28 -39.83
CA SER A 155 30.94 -20.21 -39.18
C SER A 155 31.20 -21.46 -40.02
N GLN A 156 30.19 -21.98 -40.71
CA GLN A 156 30.35 -23.11 -41.63
C GLN A 156 31.16 -22.71 -42.88
N LEU A 157 30.90 -21.54 -43.48
CA LEU A 157 31.70 -20.98 -44.58
C LEU A 157 33.18 -20.82 -44.19
N VAL A 158 33.44 -20.16 -43.06
CA VAL A 158 34.80 -19.94 -42.55
C VAL A 158 35.50 -21.28 -42.30
N THR A 159 34.80 -22.26 -41.74
CA THR A 159 35.37 -23.58 -41.46
C THR A 159 35.65 -24.39 -42.75
N SER A 160 34.80 -24.32 -43.78
CA SER A 160 35.04 -25.02 -45.05
C SER A 160 36.21 -24.41 -45.83
N LEU A 161 36.41 -23.10 -45.74
CA LEU A 161 37.58 -22.39 -46.28
C LEU A 161 38.87 -22.63 -45.46
N GLY A 162 38.83 -23.46 -44.40
CA GLY A 162 39.98 -23.73 -43.53
C GLY A 162 40.38 -22.56 -42.62
N LEU A 163 39.55 -21.52 -42.54
CA LEU A 163 39.77 -20.33 -41.72
C LEU A 163 39.26 -20.54 -40.28
N LYS A 164 39.69 -19.67 -39.36
CA LYS A 164 39.28 -19.75 -37.95
C LYS A 164 38.07 -18.86 -37.67
N TRP A 165 36.97 -19.46 -37.22
CA TRP A 165 35.81 -18.72 -36.73
C TRP A 165 36.09 -18.04 -35.38
N ASP A 166 35.68 -16.76 -35.27
CA ASP A 166 35.68 -16.01 -34.00
C ASP A 166 34.23 -15.62 -33.63
N PRO A 167 33.62 -16.30 -32.63
CA PRO A 167 32.25 -16.00 -32.21
C PRO A 167 32.13 -14.66 -31.45
N VAL A 168 33.23 -14.11 -30.92
CA VAL A 168 33.23 -12.85 -30.17
C VAL A 168 33.26 -11.67 -31.13
N ASP A 169 34.09 -11.72 -32.18
CA ASP A 169 34.09 -10.71 -33.26
C ASP A 169 32.72 -10.67 -33.96
N PHE A 170 32.15 -11.84 -34.30
CA PHE A 170 30.81 -11.89 -34.88
C PHE A 170 29.74 -11.34 -33.93
N SER A 171 29.83 -11.61 -32.62
CA SER A 171 28.88 -11.07 -31.64
C SER A 171 28.91 -9.53 -31.58
N ALA A 172 30.10 -8.94 -31.59
CA ALA A 172 30.27 -7.48 -31.62
C ALA A 172 29.76 -6.87 -32.94
N LEU A 173 30.13 -7.47 -34.09
CA LEU A 173 29.63 -7.08 -35.41
C LEU A 173 28.10 -7.13 -35.46
N SER A 174 27.50 -8.20 -34.95
CA SER A 174 26.06 -8.41 -35.00
C SER A 174 25.28 -7.48 -34.08
N ALA A 175 25.84 -7.07 -32.94
CA ALA A 175 25.24 -6.06 -32.08
C ALA A 175 25.16 -4.69 -32.77
N ALA A 176 26.12 -4.37 -33.65
CA ALA A 176 26.12 -3.13 -34.43
C ALA A 176 25.15 -3.15 -35.63
N ILE A 177 24.95 -4.32 -36.28
CA ILE A 177 24.09 -4.46 -37.46
C ILE A 177 22.59 -4.54 -37.10
N GLY A 178 22.24 -5.20 -35.98
CA GLY A 178 20.86 -5.39 -35.56
C GLY A 178 20.11 -6.47 -36.35
N SER A 179 19.78 -6.22 -37.62
CA SER A 179 19.02 -7.17 -38.47
C SER A 179 19.61 -7.35 -39.87
N TYR A 180 19.51 -8.57 -40.40
CA TYR A 180 20.15 -8.95 -41.65
C TYR A 180 19.13 -9.14 -42.77
N ARG A 181 18.92 -8.12 -43.60
CA ARG A 181 18.29 -8.29 -44.92
C ARG A 181 19.28 -8.99 -45.86
N PHE A 182 18.80 -9.59 -46.96
CA PHE A 182 19.68 -10.32 -47.89
C PHE A 182 20.93 -9.53 -48.35
N PRO A 183 20.86 -8.24 -48.73
CA PRO A 183 22.06 -7.47 -49.08
C PRO A 183 23.04 -7.30 -47.91
N THR A 184 22.54 -7.14 -46.68
CA THR A 184 23.37 -7.02 -45.47
C THR A 184 24.07 -8.34 -45.15
N PHE A 185 23.33 -9.45 -45.21
CA PHE A 185 23.86 -10.80 -45.06
C PHE A 185 24.97 -11.09 -46.08
N LEU A 186 24.70 -10.82 -47.35
CA LEU A 186 25.64 -11.00 -48.45
C LEU A 186 26.91 -10.15 -48.26
N ALA A 187 26.76 -8.85 -48.01
CA ALA A 187 27.90 -7.94 -47.80
C ALA A 187 28.76 -8.33 -46.58
N VAL A 188 28.16 -8.90 -45.51
CA VAL A 188 28.91 -9.39 -44.35
C VAL A 188 29.73 -10.63 -44.70
N LEU A 189 29.16 -11.59 -45.45
CA LEU A 189 29.92 -12.75 -45.93
C LEU A 189 31.07 -12.31 -46.85
N GLU A 190 30.80 -11.41 -47.81
CA GLU A 190 31.80 -10.93 -48.79
C GLU A 190 32.93 -10.13 -48.15
N SER A 191 32.65 -9.30 -47.14
CA SER A 191 33.65 -8.39 -46.52
C SER A 191 34.43 -9.01 -45.36
N LYS A 192 33.89 -10.00 -44.65
CA LYS A 192 34.50 -10.56 -43.44
C LYS A 192 34.81 -12.05 -43.50
N TYR A 193 34.04 -12.84 -44.26
CA TYR A 193 34.05 -14.30 -44.16
C TYR A 193 34.45 -15.01 -45.47
N SER A 194 34.78 -14.24 -46.51
CA SER A 194 35.34 -14.67 -47.80
C SER A 194 36.87 -14.94 -47.78
N GLY A 195 37.53 -14.79 -46.63
CA GLY A 195 38.98 -14.88 -46.54
C GLY A 195 39.74 -13.66 -47.08
N GLY A 196 39.07 -12.54 -47.38
CA GLY A 196 39.74 -11.26 -47.67
C GLY A 196 40.66 -11.28 -48.89
N GLY A 197 40.37 -12.13 -49.88
CA GLY A 197 41.17 -12.29 -51.10
C GLY A 197 42.40 -13.19 -50.96
N THR A 198 42.61 -13.87 -49.82
CA THR A 198 43.66 -14.89 -49.69
C THR A 198 43.20 -16.29 -50.13
N VAL A 199 41.91 -16.47 -50.38
CA VAL A 199 41.30 -17.72 -50.85
C VAL A 199 40.90 -17.53 -52.30
N ASP A 200 41.05 -18.59 -53.12
CA ASP A 200 40.69 -18.54 -54.53
C ASP A 200 39.19 -18.69 -54.77
N ASP A 201 38.74 -18.25 -55.95
CA ASP A 201 37.33 -18.27 -56.34
C ASP A 201 36.76 -19.71 -56.36
N VAL A 202 37.61 -20.71 -56.64
CA VAL A 202 37.19 -22.12 -56.71
C VAL A 202 36.80 -22.62 -55.32
N ALA A 203 37.62 -22.40 -54.29
CA ALA A 203 37.32 -22.79 -52.93
C ALA A 203 36.12 -22.03 -52.33
N LEU A 204 35.87 -20.79 -52.78
CA LEU A 204 34.67 -20.03 -52.43
C LEU A 204 33.41 -20.65 -53.06
N ILE A 205 33.46 -20.99 -54.35
CA ILE A 205 32.36 -21.65 -55.07
C ILE A 205 32.06 -23.03 -54.47
N GLU A 206 33.08 -23.86 -54.21
CA GLU A 206 32.93 -25.18 -53.58
C GLU A 206 32.37 -25.08 -52.16
N SER A 207 32.81 -24.10 -51.36
CA SER A 207 32.27 -23.87 -50.01
C SER A 207 30.80 -23.45 -50.04
N ILE A 208 30.39 -22.61 -50.99
CA ILE A 208 28.99 -22.19 -51.14
C ILE A 208 28.12 -23.33 -51.71
N GLU A 209 28.69 -24.20 -52.55
CA GLU A 209 28.04 -25.44 -52.97
C GLU A 209 27.79 -26.37 -51.78
N ASP A 210 28.76 -26.57 -50.89
CA ASP A 210 28.56 -27.40 -49.71
C ASP A 210 27.54 -26.80 -48.72
N LEU A 211 27.50 -25.47 -48.56
CA LEU A 211 26.41 -24.80 -47.84
C LEU A 211 25.06 -25.05 -48.50
N TYR A 212 24.97 -24.93 -49.83
CA TYR A 212 23.74 -25.15 -50.58
C TYR A 212 23.24 -26.59 -50.45
N SER A 213 24.14 -27.58 -50.61
CA SER A 213 23.83 -28.98 -50.37
C SER A 213 23.32 -29.24 -48.96
N VAL A 214 23.99 -28.67 -47.95
CA VAL A 214 23.60 -28.87 -46.56
C VAL A 214 22.22 -28.29 -46.28
N TYR A 215 21.97 -27.02 -46.63
CA TYR A 215 20.76 -26.29 -46.26
C TYR A 215 19.57 -26.51 -47.19
N VAL A 216 19.77 -26.52 -48.51
CA VAL A 216 18.71 -26.52 -49.53
C VAL A 216 18.46 -27.92 -50.08
N GLU A 217 19.52 -28.68 -50.38
CA GLU A 217 19.39 -30.09 -50.82
C GLU A 217 19.21 -31.09 -49.65
N ASP A 218 19.19 -30.59 -48.41
CA ASP A 218 18.93 -31.35 -47.18
C ASP A 218 19.98 -32.46 -46.91
N VAL A 219 21.22 -32.28 -47.37
CA VAL A 219 22.32 -33.23 -47.20
C VAL A 219 22.82 -33.24 -45.76
N ILE A 220 22.69 -34.39 -45.11
CA ILE A 220 23.13 -34.62 -43.72
C ILE A 220 24.62 -34.98 -43.65
N LYS A 221 25.12 -35.77 -44.62
CA LYS A 221 26.52 -36.17 -44.68
C LYS A 221 26.94 -36.57 -46.09
N LYS A 222 28.13 -36.12 -46.51
CA LYS A 222 28.86 -36.64 -47.68
C LYS A 222 30.13 -37.40 -47.24
N GLY A 223 30.70 -38.21 -48.14
CA GLY A 223 32.05 -38.77 -47.98
C GLY A 223 32.22 -40.19 -48.52
N TYR A 224 33.46 -40.69 -48.53
CA TYR A 224 33.77 -42.02 -49.03
C TYR A 224 33.41 -43.14 -48.05
N LEU A 225 32.89 -44.25 -48.57
CA LEU A 225 32.70 -45.51 -47.87
C LEU A 225 33.06 -46.67 -48.81
N MET A 226 33.53 -47.79 -48.24
CA MET A 226 33.60 -49.05 -48.99
C MET A 226 32.28 -49.82 -48.85
N LYS A 227 31.64 -50.15 -49.98
CA LYS A 227 30.44 -50.98 -50.04
C LYS A 227 30.80 -52.39 -50.46
N LYS A 228 30.30 -53.39 -49.74
CA LYS A 228 30.43 -54.81 -50.10
C LYS A 228 29.50 -55.15 -51.26
N GLY A 229 30.00 -55.90 -52.24
CA GLY A 229 29.19 -56.43 -53.32
C GLY A 229 28.24 -57.53 -52.85
N PHE A 230 27.03 -57.58 -53.41
CA PHE A 230 26.04 -58.62 -53.13
C PHE A 230 26.40 -59.97 -53.79
N LEU A 231 26.87 -59.94 -55.04
CA LEU A 231 27.21 -61.14 -55.81
C LEU A 231 28.63 -61.66 -55.55
N LEU A 232 29.56 -60.75 -55.26
CA LEU A 232 30.95 -61.05 -54.94
C LEU A 232 31.33 -60.25 -53.69
N PRO A 233 31.99 -60.85 -52.68
CA PRO A 233 32.33 -60.19 -51.42
C PRO A 233 33.48 -59.17 -51.53
N THR A 234 33.68 -58.59 -52.72
CA THR A 234 34.61 -57.49 -52.97
C THR A 234 34.10 -56.20 -52.33
N LEU A 235 34.97 -55.47 -51.65
CA LEU A 235 34.72 -54.10 -51.20
C LEU A 235 35.07 -53.14 -52.33
N LYS A 236 34.16 -52.23 -52.68
CA LYS A 236 34.40 -51.14 -53.65
C LYS A 236 34.20 -49.79 -52.96
N CYS A 237 35.14 -48.87 -53.17
CA CYS A 237 35.01 -47.50 -52.68
C CYS A 237 34.02 -46.72 -53.56
N PHE A 238 33.13 -45.97 -52.93
CA PHE A 238 32.23 -45.01 -53.58
C PHE A 238 32.13 -43.75 -52.72
N TYR A 239 31.81 -42.63 -53.34
CA TYR A 239 31.44 -41.40 -52.65
C TYR A 239 29.93 -41.45 -52.36
N PHE A 240 29.53 -41.23 -51.11
CA PHE A 240 28.13 -41.28 -50.67
C PHE A 240 27.61 -39.90 -50.30
N THR A 241 26.35 -39.65 -50.60
CA THR A 241 25.58 -38.45 -50.22
C THR A 241 24.29 -38.92 -49.56
N LEU A 242 24.08 -38.51 -48.31
CA LEU A 242 22.95 -38.92 -47.47
C LEU A 242 21.98 -37.76 -47.27
N ARG A 243 20.71 -37.98 -47.62
CA ARG A 243 19.58 -37.08 -47.40
C ARG A 243 18.47 -37.82 -46.65
N PRO A 244 17.51 -37.14 -46.00
CA PRO A 244 16.29 -37.80 -45.52
C PRO A 244 15.59 -38.52 -46.67
N GLY A 245 15.32 -39.83 -46.48
CA GLY A 245 14.68 -40.67 -47.49
C GLY A 245 15.60 -41.41 -48.46
N GLU A 246 16.89 -41.06 -48.56
CA GLU A 246 17.80 -41.71 -49.52
C GLU A 246 19.29 -41.65 -49.15
N LEU A 247 20.01 -42.71 -49.52
CA LEU A 247 21.47 -42.76 -49.54
C LEU A 247 21.95 -43.03 -50.97
N SER A 248 22.38 -41.96 -51.65
CA SER A 248 22.87 -41.98 -53.02
C SER A 248 24.39 -42.19 -53.05
N TYR A 249 24.90 -42.94 -54.04
CA TYR A 249 26.35 -43.20 -54.15
C TYR A 249 26.88 -43.11 -55.58
N TYR A 250 28.11 -42.63 -55.69
CA TYR A 250 28.76 -42.17 -56.92
C TYR A 250 30.18 -42.75 -57.02
N LYS A 251 30.71 -42.80 -58.24
CA LYS A 251 32.07 -43.29 -58.51
C LYS A 251 33.16 -42.45 -57.80
N ASP A 252 32.93 -41.14 -57.70
CA ASP A 252 33.85 -40.14 -57.17
C ASP A 252 33.07 -38.92 -56.63
N SER A 253 33.79 -37.96 -56.04
CA SER A 253 33.21 -36.76 -55.42
C SER A 253 32.56 -35.77 -56.38
N GLN A 254 32.76 -35.94 -57.71
CA GLN A 254 32.18 -35.05 -58.72
C GLN A 254 30.68 -35.33 -58.96
N GLN A 255 30.13 -36.41 -58.38
CA GLN A 255 28.68 -36.70 -58.29
C GLN A 255 27.89 -36.68 -59.62
N LYS A 256 28.57 -36.83 -60.77
CA LYS A 256 27.97 -36.67 -62.11
C LYS A 256 26.72 -37.52 -62.36
N GLU A 257 26.81 -38.81 -62.07
CA GLU A 257 25.71 -39.76 -62.20
C GLU A 257 25.74 -40.74 -61.01
N PRO A 258 24.58 -41.03 -60.38
CA PRO A 258 24.52 -41.98 -59.28
C PRO A 258 24.81 -43.40 -59.79
N SER A 259 25.82 -44.04 -59.20
CA SER A 259 26.08 -45.47 -59.36
C SER A 259 25.01 -46.34 -58.69
N GLY A 260 24.22 -45.74 -57.79
CA GLY A 260 22.96 -46.27 -57.30
C GLY A 260 22.37 -45.41 -56.19
N VAL A 261 21.10 -45.67 -55.86
CA VAL A 261 20.37 -45.02 -54.78
C VAL A 261 19.83 -46.11 -53.86
N ILE A 262 19.91 -45.89 -52.55
CA ILE A 262 19.34 -46.78 -51.52
C ILE A 262 18.21 -46.01 -50.84
N SER A 263 16.96 -46.42 -51.07
CA SER A 263 15.78 -45.84 -50.44
C SER A 263 15.82 -46.06 -48.93
N LEU A 264 15.66 -44.99 -48.16
CA LEU A 264 15.56 -45.01 -46.71
C LEU A 264 14.12 -44.70 -46.28
N ASN A 265 13.59 -45.47 -45.34
CA ASN A 265 12.31 -45.20 -44.70
C ASN A 265 12.38 -45.56 -43.21
N ILE A 266 11.30 -45.32 -42.47
CA ILE A 266 11.24 -45.55 -41.02
C ILE A 266 11.46 -47.02 -40.59
N ASN A 267 11.36 -47.98 -41.52
CA ASN A 267 11.64 -49.40 -41.27
C ASN A 267 13.12 -49.78 -41.55
N CYS A 268 13.93 -48.85 -42.04
CA CYS A 268 15.38 -49.02 -42.14
C CYS A 268 16.04 -48.88 -40.77
N TRP A 269 17.20 -49.51 -40.60
CA TRP A 269 18.03 -49.32 -39.42
C TRP A 269 19.52 -49.50 -39.77
N ALA A 270 20.38 -48.89 -38.97
CA ALA A 270 21.83 -49.01 -39.11
C ALA A 270 22.50 -49.24 -37.75
N ASP A 271 23.40 -50.23 -37.68
CA ASP A 271 24.13 -50.61 -36.46
C ASP A 271 25.55 -51.09 -36.78
N THR A 272 26.37 -51.23 -35.75
CA THR A 272 27.71 -51.81 -35.77
C THR A 272 27.71 -53.26 -36.25
N SER A 273 28.78 -53.65 -36.97
CA SER A 273 28.94 -55.05 -37.36
C SER A 273 29.40 -55.92 -36.19
N PRO A 274 28.82 -57.11 -35.95
CA PRO A 274 29.23 -58.01 -34.87
C PRO A 274 30.54 -58.78 -35.17
N SER A 275 31.13 -58.62 -36.36
CA SER A 275 32.18 -59.51 -36.90
C SER A 275 33.58 -58.86 -36.96
N GLY A 276 33.83 -57.82 -36.15
CA GLY A 276 35.06 -57.02 -36.20
C GLY A 276 35.84 -56.96 -34.88
N GLY A 277 37.15 -57.19 -34.94
CA GLY A 277 38.07 -56.83 -33.86
C GLY A 277 38.08 -55.32 -33.61
N LYS A 278 38.19 -54.89 -32.35
CA LYS A 278 38.14 -53.46 -31.98
C LYS A 278 39.47 -52.74 -32.29
N PRO A 279 39.45 -51.48 -32.77
CA PRO A 279 38.28 -50.69 -33.14
C PRO A 279 37.78 -51.01 -34.57
N ASP A 280 36.55 -51.49 -34.69
CA ASP A 280 35.95 -51.80 -35.99
C ASP A 280 35.46 -50.53 -36.71
N ARG A 281 35.56 -50.57 -38.04
CA ARG A 281 35.17 -49.53 -39.00
C ARG A 281 33.92 -49.92 -39.81
N ARG A 282 33.50 -51.19 -39.72
CA ARG A 282 32.33 -51.74 -40.42
C ARG A 282 31.02 -51.43 -39.69
N PHE A 283 29.98 -51.28 -40.48
CA PHE A 283 28.60 -51.14 -40.03
C PHE A 283 27.66 -51.74 -41.07
N ILE A 284 26.42 -52.01 -40.66
CA ILE A 284 25.39 -52.60 -41.51
C ILE A 284 24.25 -51.60 -41.62
N LEU A 285 23.77 -51.38 -42.84
CA LEU A 285 22.50 -50.73 -43.14
C LEU A 285 21.50 -51.80 -43.62
N SER A 286 20.35 -51.90 -42.96
CA SER A 286 19.26 -52.79 -43.38
C SER A 286 18.11 -51.97 -43.96
N THR A 287 17.60 -52.38 -45.11
CA THR A 287 16.39 -51.82 -45.73
C THR A 287 15.37 -52.93 -46.03
N PRO A 288 14.08 -52.61 -46.27
CA PRO A 288 13.08 -53.61 -46.65
C PRO A 288 13.46 -54.42 -47.90
N GLU A 289 14.15 -53.78 -48.86
CA GLU A 289 14.64 -54.39 -50.10
C GLU A 289 15.95 -55.17 -49.90
N HIS A 290 16.79 -54.73 -48.94
CA HIS A 290 18.14 -55.26 -48.71
C HIS A 290 18.37 -55.52 -47.23
N ARG A 291 18.19 -56.78 -46.80
CA ARG A 291 18.33 -57.22 -45.40
C ARG A 291 19.69 -56.92 -44.74
N CYS A 292 20.76 -56.72 -45.52
CA CYS A 292 22.08 -56.37 -45.02
C CYS A 292 22.95 -55.74 -46.11
N ILE A 293 23.25 -54.45 -45.98
CA ILE A 293 24.26 -53.73 -46.77
C ILE A 293 25.45 -53.47 -45.85
N GLU A 294 26.56 -54.19 -46.05
CA GLU A 294 27.79 -53.98 -45.29
C GLU A 294 28.59 -52.81 -45.87
N LEU A 295 28.85 -51.81 -45.02
CA LEU A 295 29.57 -50.58 -45.32
C LEU A 295 30.78 -50.45 -44.40
N VAL A 296 31.87 -49.86 -44.90
CA VAL A 296 33.10 -49.65 -44.14
C VAL A 296 33.51 -48.18 -44.24
N ALA A 297 33.67 -47.53 -43.10
CA ALA A 297 34.19 -46.17 -43.01
C ALA A 297 35.73 -46.15 -43.03
N GLU A 298 36.29 -44.97 -43.29
CA GLU A 298 37.74 -44.74 -43.25
C GLU A 298 38.34 -45.09 -41.88
N ASP A 299 37.68 -44.70 -40.79
CA ASP A 299 38.12 -44.93 -39.42
C ASP A 299 36.94 -45.15 -38.45
N HIS A 300 37.26 -45.29 -37.16
CA HIS A 300 36.24 -45.50 -36.11
C HIS A 300 35.35 -44.26 -35.90
N LYS A 301 35.91 -43.04 -35.99
CA LYS A 301 35.16 -41.79 -35.83
C LYS A 301 34.18 -41.60 -36.98
N GLY A 302 34.63 -41.81 -38.22
CA GLY A 302 33.82 -41.78 -39.43
C GLY A 302 32.68 -42.79 -39.37
N ARG A 303 32.93 -44.01 -38.88
CA ARG A 303 31.86 -45.01 -38.64
C ARG A 303 30.77 -44.48 -37.71
N LEU A 304 31.16 -43.89 -36.57
CA LEU A 304 30.19 -43.31 -35.63
C LEU A 304 29.40 -42.15 -36.25
N GLN A 305 30.09 -41.25 -36.97
CA GLN A 305 29.44 -40.15 -37.69
C GLN A 305 28.44 -40.65 -38.73
N TRP A 306 28.78 -41.69 -39.50
CA TRP A 306 27.88 -42.29 -40.50
C TRP A 306 26.67 -42.97 -39.85
N LEU A 307 26.86 -43.70 -38.73
CA LEU A 307 25.75 -44.29 -37.98
C LEU A 307 24.79 -43.22 -37.44
N THR A 308 25.30 -42.16 -36.80
CA THR A 308 24.46 -41.05 -36.31
C THR A 308 23.75 -40.32 -37.46
N ALA A 309 24.45 -40.08 -38.57
CA ALA A 309 23.85 -39.43 -39.74
C ALA A 309 22.73 -40.29 -40.36
N LEU A 310 22.92 -41.61 -40.48
CA LEU A 310 21.91 -42.54 -40.97
C LEU A 310 20.69 -42.62 -40.05
N GLN A 311 20.90 -42.66 -38.73
CA GLN A 311 19.80 -42.64 -37.75
C GLN A 311 18.97 -41.34 -37.87
N THR A 312 19.61 -40.20 -38.12
CA THR A 312 18.92 -38.94 -38.43
C THR A 312 18.15 -39.03 -39.75
N ALA A 313 18.80 -39.43 -40.85
CA ALA A 313 18.16 -39.51 -42.17
C ALA A 313 16.95 -40.47 -42.21
N ILE A 314 17.03 -41.59 -41.48
CA ILE A 314 15.94 -42.56 -41.29
C ILE A 314 14.80 -41.96 -40.46
N ARG A 315 15.11 -41.21 -39.38
CA ARG A 315 14.09 -40.57 -38.54
C ARG A 315 13.28 -39.54 -39.31
N TYR A 316 13.92 -38.77 -40.19
CA TYR A 316 13.28 -37.70 -40.97
C TYR A 316 12.80 -38.15 -42.36
N SER A 317 12.93 -39.43 -42.73
CA SER A 317 12.65 -39.93 -44.10
C SER A 317 11.20 -39.78 -44.57
N GLY A 318 10.25 -39.68 -43.64
CA GLY A 318 8.82 -39.56 -43.93
C GLY A 318 8.24 -38.16 -43.75
N GLU A 319 9.08 -37.17 -43.41
CA GLU A 319 8.64 -35.81 -43.09
C GLU A 319 8.38 -34.98 -44.35
N LYS A 320 7.31 -34.17 -44.34
CA LYS A 320 6.97 -33.27 -45.46
C LYS A 320 7.77 -31.96 -45.47
N ILE A 321 8.45 -31.67 -44.36
CA ILE A 321 9.30 -30.50 -44.17
C ILE A 321 10.73 -31.00 -44.15
N SER A 322 11.63 -30.38 -44.92
CA SER A 322 13.05 -30.76 -44.95
C SER A 322 13.66 -30.72 -43.53
N TYR A 323 14.65 -31.57 -43.29
CA TYR A 323 15.32 -31.68 -41.99
C TYR A 323 15.90 -30.32 -41.56
N GLN A 324 16.56 -29.60 -42.47
CA GLN A 324 17.12 -28.28 -42.18
C GLN A 324 16.07 -27.22 -41.85
N ARG A 325 14.96 -27.21 -42.59
CA ARG A 325 13.84 -26.30 -42.31
C ARG A 325 13.15 -26.65 -41.00
N THR A 326 13.14 -27.93 -40.61
CA THR A 326 12.70 -28.39 -39.29
C THR A 326 13.63 -27.89 -38.17
N LEU A 327 14.95 -27.99 -38.34
CA LEU A 327 15.93 -27.42 -37.40
C LEU A 327 15.79 -25.90 -37.27
N ALA A 328 15.64 -25.17 -38.39
CA ALA A 328 15.43 -23.72 -38.38
C ALA A 328 14.13 -23.33 -37.63
N ASN A 329 13.03 -24.06 -37.86
CA ASN A 329 11.78 -23.88 -37.12
C ASN A 329 11.93 -24.15 -35.62
N GLN A 330 12.73 -25.15 -35.22
CA GLN A 330 13.03 -25.44 -33.81
C GLN A 330 13.83 -24.31 -33.16
N ARG A 331 14.92 -23.83 -33.81
CA ARG A 331 15.70 -22.68 -33.32
C ARG A 331 14.84 -21.43 -33.19
N ARG A 332 14.00 -21.14 -34.18
CA ARG A 332 13.00 -20.05 -34.16
C ARG A 332 12.05 -20.17 -32.97
N SER A 333 11.48 -21.36 -32.74
CA SER A 333 10.55 -21.60 -31.63
C SER A 333 11.20 -21.36 -30.26
N LEU A 334 12.42 -21.86 -30.07
CA LEU A 334 13.22 -21.64 -28.85
C LEU A 334 13.54 -20.15 -28.62
N ARG A 335 13.90 -19.41 -29.67
CA ARG A 335 14.13 -17.95 -29.61
C ARG A 335 12.87 -17.18 -29.22
N LEU A 336 11.72 -17.51 -29.82
CA LEU A 336 10.45 -16.86 -29.52
C LEU A 336 10.00 -17.13 -28.07
N SER A 337 10.07 -18.38 -27.61
CA SER A 337 9.76 -18.75 -26.22
C SER A 337 10.70 -18.06 -25.22
N SER A 338 12.01 -17.99 -25.53
CA SER A 338 12.99 -17.27 -24.70
C SER A 338 12.72 -15.76 -24.64
N LYS A 339 12.23 -15.16 -25.75
CA LYS A 339 11.85 -13.74 -25.80
C LYS A 339 10.58 -13.47 -24.98
N GLN A 340 9.57 -14.34 -25.09
CA GLN A 340 8.33 -14.26 -24.29
C GLN A 340 8.63 -14.35 -22.79
N TYR A 341 9.38 -15.36 -22.35
CA TYR A 341 9.76 -15.53 -20.95
C TYR A 341 10.52 -14.32 -20.37
N ARG A 342 11.43 -13.72 -21.14
CA ARG A 342 12.14 -12.49 -20.73
C ARG A 342 11.21 -11.28 -20.64
N GLU A 343 10.22 -11.18 -21.52
CA GLU A 343 9.23 -10.10 -21.49
C GLU A 343 8.27 -10.23 -20.31
N GLU A 344 7.76 -11.44 -20.05
CA GLU A 344 6.93 -11.78 -18.88
C GLU A 344 7.69 -11.46 -17.58
N THR A 345 8.92 -11.96 -17.43
CA THR A 345 9.80 -11.64 -16.28
C THR A 345 9.99 -10.12 -16.11
N ARG A 346 10.16 -9.37 -17.22
CA ARG A 346 10.33 -7.91 -17.19
C ARG A 346 9.05 -7.21 -16.74
N GLN A 347 7.89 -7.70 -17.17
CA GLN A 347 6.59 -7.17 -16.77
C GLN A 347 6.30 -7.46 -15.30
N GLU A 348 6.58 -8.66 -14.80
CA GLU A 348 6.48 -8.99 -13.37
C GLU A 348 7.36 -8.07 -12.51
N LEU A 349 8.65 -7.90 -12.86
CA LEU A 349 9.57 -7.01 -12.16
C LEU A 349 9.11 -5.54 -12.17
N ASN A 350 8.43 -5.09 -13.23
CA ASN A 350 7.87 -3.74 -13.29
C ASN A 350 6.63 -3.61 -12.38
N HIS A 351 5.71 -4.58 -12.40
CA HIS A 351 4.55 -4.59 -11.50
C HIS A 351 4.98 -4.68 -10.02
N GLU A 352 6.00 -5.47 -9.69
CA GLU A 352 6.55 -5.55 -8.33
C GLU A 352 7.14 -4.19 -7.88
N ARG A 353 7.88 -3.51 -8.77
CA ARG A 353 8.41 -2.16 -8.51
C ARG A 353 7.30 -1.14 -8.28
N GLU A 354 6.27 -1.14 -9.11
CA GLU A 354 5.12 -0.24 -8.97
C GLU A 354 4.35 -0.51 -7.68
N ALA A 355 4.08 -1.77 -7.35
CA ALA A 355 3.44 -2.17 -6.11
C ALA A 355 4.27 -1.76 -4.87
N ARG A 356 5.59 -1.90 -4.93
CA ARG A 356 6.50 -1.49 -3.85
C ARG A 356 6.50 0.03 -3.66
N ILE A 357 6.52 0.82 -4.73
CA ILE A 357 6.43 2.28 -4.68
C ILE A 357 5.07 2.72 -4.09
N ALA A 358 3.97 2.11 -4.54
CA ALA A 358 2.64 2.38 -4.01
C ALA A 358 2.53 2.07 -2.51
N ALA A 359 3.07 0.93 -2.08
CA ALA A 359 3.13 0.55 -0.66
C ALA A 359 3.98 1.51 0.17
N GLU A 360 5.13 1.98 -0.32
CA GLU A 360 5.97 2.97 0.36
C GLU A 360 5.25 4.32 0.52
N VAL A 361 4.56 4.79 -0.53
CA VAL A 361 3.74 6.02 -0.48
C VAL A 361 2.58 5.88 0.51
N GLN A 362 1.89 4.74 0.52
CA GLN A 362 0.81 4.47 1.47
C GLN A 362 1.33 4.39 2.92
N ALA A 363 2.47 3.74 3.15
CA ALA A 363 3.10 3.66 4.46
C ALA A 363 3.50 5.04 5.00
N ARG A 364 4.14 5.89 4.18
CA ARG A 364 4.44 7.28 4.56
C ARG A 364 3.20 8.10 4.87
N LYS A 365 2.11 7.92 4.12
CA LYS A 365 0.84 8.60 4.38
C LYS A 365 0.23 8.17 5.72
N LEU A 366 0.22 6.87 6.00
CA LEU A 366 -0.24 6.33 7.29
C LEU A 366 0.63 6.82 8.45
N GLU A 367 1.95 6.77 8.32
CA GLU A 367 2.88 7.27 9.34
C GLU A 367 2.65 8.77 9.64
N SER A 368 2.40 9.59 8.62
CA SER A 368 2.07 11.00 8.80
C SER A 368 0.73 11.22 9.49
N ILE A 369 -0.27 10.35 9.27
CA ILE A 369 -1.57 10.40 9.96
C ILE A 369 -1.39 10.02 11.43
N THR A 370 -0.79 8.86 11.71
CA THR A 370 -0.54 8.37 13.08
C THR A 370 0.29 9.35 13.90
N ARG A 371 1.29 10.03 13.29
CA ARG A 371 2.07 11.08 13.95
C ARG A 371 1.21 12.31 14.30
N GLY A 372 0.30 12.71 13.42
CA GLY A 372 -0.63 13.81 13.68
C GLY A 372 -1.71 13.47 14.73
N GLU A 373 -2.17 12.21 14.77
CA GLU A 373 -3.06 11.70 15.81
C GLU A 373 -2.37 11.67 17.18
N LEU A 374 -1.13 11.17 17.24
CA LEU A 374 -0.34 11.14 18.48
C LEU A 374 -0.10 12.55 19.05
N ALA A 375 0.21 13.54 18.20
CA ALA A 375 0.35 14.93 18.61
C ALA A 375 -0.95 15.50 19.21
N LYS A 376 -2.10 15.23 18.59
CA LYS A 376 -3.41 15.65 19.13
C LYS A 376 -3.74 14.97 20.46
N VAL A 377 -3.38 13.70 20.64
CA VAL A 377 -3.57 13.00 21.92
C VAL A 377 -2.72 13.67 23.01
N GLN A 378 -1.47 14.03 22.72
CA GLN A 378 -0.61 14.76 23.65
C GLN A 378 -1.19 16.16 24.00
N GLU A 379 -1.64 16.93 23.01
CA GLU A 379 -2.31 18.23 23.24
C GLU A 379 -3.56 18.09 24.13
N LEU A 380 -4.38 17.05 23.90
CA LEU A 380 -5.56 16.76 24.71
C LEU A 380 -5.21 16.29 26.14
N GLU A 381 -4.16 15.50 26.31
CA GLU A 381 -3.66 15.11 27.65
C GLU A 381 -3.14 16.30 28.44
N ASP A 382 -2.40 17.22 27.81
CA ASP A 382 -1.89 18.41 28.49
C ASP A 382 -2.99 19.44 28.78
N ALA A 383 -3.95 19.61 27.86
CA ALA A 383 -5.16 20.38 28.13
C ALA A 383 -5.98 19.79 29.28
N LYS A 384 -6.12 18.46 29.33
CA LYS A 384 -6.78 17.75 30.44
C LYS A 384 -6.08 18.01 31.77
N LYS A 385 -4.75 17.81 31.86
CA LYS A 385 -3.97 18.07 33.09
C LYS A 385 -4.15 19.52 33.57
N LYS A 386 -4.19 20.48 32.64
CA LYS A 386 -4.39 21.90 32.96
C LYS A 386 -5.81 22.18 33.49
N LEU A 387 -6.83 21.53 32.92
CA LEU A 387 -8.20 21.62 33.42
C LEU A 387 -8.36 20.95 34.80
N GLU A 388 -7.71 19.80 35.03
CA GLU A 388 -7.68 19.13 36.34
C GLU A 388 -7.04 20.03 37.41
N PHE A 389 -5.96 20.75 37.08
CA PHE A 389 -5.33 21.72 37.98
C PHE A 389 -6.25 22.91 38.30
N LEU A 390 -6.84 23.55 37.27
CA LEU A 390 -7.76 24.67 37.45
C LEU A 390 -9.00 24.28 38.27
N LEU A 391 -9.52 23.06 38.07
CA LEU A 391 -10.64 22.53 38.85
C LEU A 391 -10.27 22.32 40.33
N GLN A 392 -9.03 21.92 40.61
CA GLN A 392 -8.53 21.83 41.98
C GLN A 392 -8.39 23.21 42.63
N GLU A 393 -7.88 24.22 41.91
CA GLU A 393 -7.84 25.61 42.40
C GLU A 393 -9.24 26.17 42.66
N GLU A 394 -10.21 25.99 41.76
CA GLU A 394 -11.60 26.42 41.95
C GLU A 394 -12.25 25.69 43.14
N THR A 395 -12.06 24.38 43.26
CA THR A 395 -12.58 23.59 44.39
C THR A 395 -11.98 24.06 45.72
N GLN A 396 -10.69 24.40 45.74
CA GLN A 396 -10.03 24.92 46.93
C GLN A 396 -10.53 26.34 47.27
N ALA A 397 -10.66 27.22 46.29
CA ALA A 397 -11.21 28.57 46.46
C ALA A 397 -12.65 28.55 46.99
N LEU A 398 -13.50 27.64 46.52
CA LEU A 398 -14.86 27.44 47.03
C LEU A 398 -14.87 26.97 48.49
N ARG A 399 -13.96 26.07 48.88
CA ARG A 399 -13.80 25.64 50.28
C ARG A 399 -13.32 26.79 51.17
N ASP A 400 -12.36 27.58 50.70
CA ASP A 400 -11.85 28.73 51.44
C ASP A 400 -12.93 29.82 51.57
N GLU A 401 -13.76 30.04 50.54
CA GLU A 401 -14.92 30.92 50.63
C GLU A 401 -15.97 30.39 51.64
N GLU A 402 -16.26 29.08 51.65
CA GLU A 402 -17.17 28.47 52.62
C GLU A 402 -16.64 28.60 54.06
N ILE A 403 -15.34 28.41 54.27
CA ILE A 403 -14.67 28.66 55.56
C ILE A 403 -14.82 30.13 55.97
N VAL A 404 -14.60 31.09 55.07
CA VAL A 404 -14.76 32.52 55.34
C VAL A 404 -16.21 32.86 55.68
N ARG A 405 -17.19 32.36 54.93
CA ARG A 405 -18.63 32.54 55.24
C ARG A 405 -18.98 31.93 56.61
N GLY A 406 -18.48 30.74 56.93
CA GLY A 406 -18.68 30.08 58.23
C GLY A 406 -17.96 30.75 59.40
N LEU A 407 -16.88 31.50 59.16
CA LEU A 407 -16.25 32.38 60.14
C LEU A 407 -17.06 33.67 60.34
N GLN A 408 -17.51 34.30 59.26
CA GLN A 408 -18.38 35.50 59.32
C GLN A 408 -19.68 35.21 60.06
N ALA A 409 -20.33 34.07 59.81
CA ALA A 409 -21.53 33.65 60.52
C ALA A 409 -21.30 33.47 62.03
N ARG A 410 -20.14 32.95 62.44
CA ARG A 410 -19.77 32.82 63.87
C ARG A 410 -19.50 34.17 64.52
N VAL A 411 -18.76 35.06 63.87
CA VAL A 411 -18.52 36.42 64.38
C VAL A 411 -19.84 37.19 64.52
N LEU A 412 -20.75 37.05 63.56
CA LEU A 412 -22.09 37.63 63.67
C LEU A 412 -22.88 37.04 64.85
N ALA A 413 -22.82 35.74 65.09
CA ALA A 413 -23.49 35.11 66.23
C ALA A 413 -22.92 35.61 67.57
N GLU A 414 -21.60 35.70 67.73
CA GLU A 414 -20.97 36.26 68.93
C GLU A 414 -21.36 37.73 69.17
N GLU A 415 -21.44 38.54 68.11
CA GLU A 415 -21.87 39.94 68.21
C GLU A 415 -23.38 40.10 68.51
N TRP A 416 -24.21 39.13 68.10
CA TRP A 416 -25.62 39.06 68.49
C TRP A 416 -25.78 38.66 69.96
N GLU A 417 -25.05 37.64 70.43
CA GLU A 417 -25.06 37.19 71.82
C GLU A 417 -24.60 38.31 72.77
N ARG A 418 -23.50 39.02 72.44
CA ARG A 418 -23.05 40.21 73.18
C ARG A 418 -24.10 41.33 73.23
N ARG A 419 -24.90 41.51 72.18
CA ARG A 419 -25.99 42.50 72.18
C ARG A 419 -27.15 42.06 73.06
N GLU A 420 -27.54 40.80 73.00
CA GLU A 420 -28.59 40.24 73.85
C GLU A 420 -28.22 40.32 75.34
N GLU A 421 -26.95 40.04 75.69
CA GLU A 421 -26.42 40.26 77.04
C GLU A 421 -26.48 41.73 77.47
N LEU A 422 -26.09 42.66 76.59
CA LEU A 422 -26.14 44.11 76.86
C LEU A 422 -27.58 44.63 77.01
N GLU A 423 -28.52 44.17 76.18
CA GLU A 423 -29.94 44.50 76.28
C GLU A 423 -30.54 43.97 77.59
N ARG A 424 -30.22 42.72 77.97
CA ARG A 424 -30.58 42.17 79.29
C ARG A 424 -30.04 43.01 80.44
N LEU A 425 -28.76 43.39 80.42
CA LEU A 425 -28.15 44.22 81.47
C LEU A 425 -28.78 45.62 81.53
N GLN A 426 -29.19 46.20 80.40
CA GLN A 426 -29.96 47.45 80.37
C GLN A 426 -31.36 47.28 80.97
N GLN A 427 -32.05 46.18 80.65
CA GLN A 427 -33.36 45.85 81.22
C GLN A 427 -33.27 45.71 82.76
N GLU A 428 -32.30 44.93 83.24
CA GLU A 428 -32.02 44.73 84.68
C GLU A 428 -31.71 46.07 85.39
N GLN A 429 -30.94 46.98 84.76
CA GLN A 429 -30.69 48.32 85.32
C GLN A 429 -31.94 49.22 85.34
N LEU A 430 -32.81 49.14 84.32
CA LEU A 430 -34.05 49.91 84.28
C LEU A 430 -35.01 49.47 85.40
N GLU A 431 -35.17 48.16 85.60
CA GLU A 431 -35.97 47.60 86.70
C GLU A 431 -35.41 48.02 88.07
N LEU A 432 -34.08 47.98 88.24
CA LEU A 432 -33.42 48.46 89.46
C LEU A 432 -33.72 49.94 89.72
N LEU A 433 -33.64 50.78 88.68
CA LEU A 433 -33.92 52.22 88.75
C LEU A 433 -35.40 52.51 89.08
N GLU A 434 -36.33 51.72 88.53
CA GLU A 434 -37.75 51.82 88.89
C GLU A 434 -38.00 51.38 90.35
N SER A 435 -37.34 50.32 90.81
CA SER A 435 -37.43 49.88 92.22
C SER A 435 -36.96 50.97 93.19
N GLU A 436 -35.89 51.69 92.86
CA GLU A 436 -35.40 52.82 93.67
C GLU A 436 -36.35 54.02 93.61
N LYS A 437 -36.93 54.34 92.45
CA LYS A 437 -37.99 55.38 92.33
C LYS A 437 -39.24 55.01 93.15
N MET A 438 -39.59 53.73 93.25
CA MET A 438 -40.71 53.27 94.08
C MET A 438 -40.40 53.43 95.58
N LYS A 439 -39.26 52.92 96.05
CA LYS A 439 -38.80 53.10 97.45
C LYS A 439 -38.76 54.58 97.85
N ARG A 440 -38.28 55.46 96.96
CA ARG A 440 -38.22 56.90 97.20
C ARG A 440 -39.61 57.52 97.38
N ARG A 441 -40.59 57.16 96.55
CA ARG A 441 -41.99 57.59 96.70
C ARG A 441 -42.62 57.08 98.00
N GLU A 442 -42.36 55.83 98.39
CA GLU A 442 -42.82 55.29 99.68
C GLU A 442 -42.23 56.06 100.89
N PHE A 443 -40.98 56.49 100.78
CA PHE A 443 -40.29 57.28 101.81
C PHE A 443 -40.89 58.69 101.93
N GLU A 444 -41.15 59.36 100.80
CA GLU A 444 -41.81 60.67 100.76
C GLU A 444 -43.22 60.63 101.37
N VAL A 445 -44.01 59.58 101.09
CA VAL A 445 -45.34 59.38 101.70
C VAL A 445 -45.24 59.19 103.22
N LYS A 446 -44.30 58.37 103.71
CA LYS A 446 -44.06 58.19 105.16
C LYS A 446 -43.63 59.49 105.85
N GLN A 447 -42.86 60.34 105.17
CA GLN A 447 -42.45 61.63 105.70
C GLN A 447 -43.64 62.58 105.89
N MET A 448 -44.53 62.67 104.89
CA MET A 448 -45.75 63.49 105.00
C MET A 448 -46.69 63.02 106.12
N GLU A 449 -46.83 61.71 106.33
CA GLU A 449 -47.63 61.15 107.41
C GLU A 449 -47.08 61.52 108.79
N ASN A 450 -45.76 61.45 108.98
CA ASN A 450 -45.09 61.88 110.22
C ASN A 450 -45.24 63.39 110.48
N GLU A 451 -45.11 64.25 109.46
CA GLU A 451 -45.34 65.69 109.64
C GLU A 451 -46.79 66.01 110.03
N ARG A 452 -47.76 65.24 109.52
CA ARG A 452 -49.17 65.40 109.88
C ARG A 452 -49.39 65.06 111.37
N GLN A 453 -48.82 63.95 111.84
CA GLN A 453 -48.89 63.55 113.25
C GLN A 453 -48.24 64.58 114.18
N LEU A 454 -47.13 65.21 113.74
CA LEU A 454 -46.48 66.28 114.50
C LEU A 454 -47.38 67.52 114.65
N ARG A 455 -48.01 67.98 113.55
CA ARG A 455 -48.93 69.13 113.54
C ARG A 455 -50.16 68.92 114.44
N ASP A 456 -50.73 67.71 114.45
CA ASP A 456 -51.86 67.38 115.31
C ASP A 456 -51.46 67.36 116.81
N ALA A 457 -50.23 66.93 117.12
CA ALA A 457 -49.69 66.97 118.49
C ALA A 457 -49.44 68.40 119.00
N GLU A 458 -48.87 69.28 118.16
CA GLU A 458 -48.65 70.70 118.49
C GLU A 458 -49.96 71.43 118.79
N SER A 459 -50.99 71.20 117.98
CA SER A 459 -52.33 71.79 118.17
C SER A 459 -52.92 71.43 119.53
N ARG A 460 -52.79 70.15 119.93
CA ARG A 460 -53.31 69.62 121.20
C ARG A 460 -52.56 70.16 122.42
N LEU A 461 -51.25 70.43 122.27
CA LEU A 461 -50.42 71.07 123.30
C LEU A 461 -50.86 72.52 123.56
N LYS A 462 -51.08 73.28 122.48
CA LYS A 462 -51.56 74.68 122.52
C LYS A 462 -52.91 74.84 123.22
N GLN A 463 -53.80 73.86 123.04
CA GLN A 463 -55.12 73.85 123.67
C GLN A 463 -55.00 73.70 125.20
N LEU A 464 -54.17 72.76 125.67
CA LEU A 464 -53.91 72.52 127.10
C LEU A 464 -53.21 73.70 127.81
N GLU A 465 -52.32 74.41 127.11
CA GLU A 465 -51.70 75.63 127.65
C GLU A 465 -52.72 76.75 127.89
N SER A 466 -53.71 76.89 127.00
CA SER A 466 -54.76 77.92 127.13
C SER A 466 -55.71 77.66 128.32
N GLU A 467 -56.08 76.40 128.56
CA GLU A 467 -56.90 75.99 129.72
C GLU A 467 -56.14 76.21 131.04
N ARG A 468 -54.82 75.94 131.06
CA ARG A 468 -53.98 76.19 132.23
C ARG A 468 -53.89 77.68 132.58
N GLN A 469 -53.69 78.55 131.58
CA GLN A 469 -53.60 80.00 131.81
C GLN A 469 -54.91 80.59 132.37
N SER A 470 -56.06 80.10 131.91
CA SER A 470 -57.38 80.46 132.44
C SER A 470 -57.50 80.15 133.95
N LEU A 471 -57.14 78.93 134.34
CA LEU A 471 -57.22 78.48 135.74
C LEU A 471 -56.21 79.19 136.67
N ASP A 472 -55.00 79.50 136.18
CA ASP A 472 -54.00 80.25 136.95
C ASP A 472 -54.43 81.73 137.20
N MET A 473 -55.29 82.31 136.34
CA MET A 473 -55.81 83.68 136.55
C MET A 473 -56.87 83.76 137.64
N GLU A 474 -57.85 82.84 137.66
CA GLU A 474 -58.89 82.84 138.70
C GLU A 474 -58.32 82.56 140.10
N LEU A 475 -57.33 81.66 140.20
CA LEU A 475 -56.72 81.28 141.47
C LEU A 475 -55.87 82.41 142.09
N ASN A 476 -55.29 83.29 141.26
CA ASN A 476 -54.60 84.49 141.74
C ASN A 476 -55.56 85.61 142.18
N ALA A 477 -56.69 85.79 141.50
CA ALA A 477 -57.73 86.75 141.93
C ALA A 477 -58.29 86.40 143.32
N ALA A 478 -58.41 85.10 143.64
CA ALA A 478 -58.80 84.63 144.97
C ALA A 478 -57.74 84.90 146.07
N ARG A 479 -56.44 84.97 145.72
CA ARG A 479 -55.34 85.19 146.68
C ARG A 479 -55.10 86.66 147.02
N GLU A 480 -55.17 87.55 146.03
CA GLU A 480 -54.98 89.00 146.22
C GLU A 480 -55.95 89.61 147.24
N LYS A 481 -57.21 89.15 147.23
CA LYS A 481 -58.26 89.72 148.11
C LYS A 481 -58.13 89.31 149.57
N VAL A 482 -57.49 88.18 149.86
CA VAL A 482 -57.21 87.70 151.24
C VAL A 482 -56.03 88.45 151.84
N LYS A 483 -55.03 88.84 151.03
CA LYS A 483 -53.79 89.45 151.54
C LYS A 483 -53.95 90.93 151.93
N ARG A 484 -54.77 91.71 151.21
CA ARG A 484 -54.95 93.15 151.48
C ARG A 484 -55.71 93.48 152.77
N THR A 485 -56.26 92.47 153.46
CA THR A 485 -56.93 92.62 154.77
C THR A 485 -56.01 92.42 155.97
N GLU A 486 -54.82 91.83 155.80
CA GLU A 486 -53.95 91.44 156.93
C GLU A 486 -52.88 92.49 157.29
N GLU A 487 -52.48 93.36 156.35
CA GLU A 487 -51.38 94.33 156.57
C GLU A 487 -51.84 95.68 157.14
N ALA A 488 -53.16 95.97 157.18
CA ALA A 488 -53.72 97.24 157.67
C ALA A 488 -54.15 97.20 159.16
N GLN A 489 -53.71 96.19 159.93
CA GLN A 489 -54.02 96.03 161.36
C GLN A 489 -52.77 96.08 162.25
N PHE A 490 -51.87 97.05 162.03
CA PHE A 490 -50.64 97.19 162.82
C PHE A 490 -50.37 98.60 163.39
N LEU A 491 -51.32 99.54 163.37
CA LEU A 491 -51.01 100.93 163.76
C LEU A 491 -52.01 101.68 164.65
N LEU A 492 -52.94 101.03 165.37
CA LEU A 492 -53.59 101.70 166.52
C LEU A 492 -54.27 100.80 167.58
N GLU A 493 -53.71 99.64 167.95
CA GLU A 493 -54.21 98.89 169.12
C GLU A 493 -53.47 99.27 170.41
N ALA A 494 -53.91 100.38 171.00
CA ALA A 494 -53.61 100.77 172.38
C ALA A 494 -54.84 101.49 172.98
N LYS A 495 -55.68 100.71 173.69
CA LYS A 495 -57.13 100.89 173.97
C LYS A 495 -58.03 100.43 172.79
N PHE A 496 -58.73 99.28 172.90
CA PHE A 496 -60.02 98.89 172.25
C PHE A 496 -60.48 97.45 172.72
N VAL A 497 -61.60 96.85 172.22
CA VAL A 497 -62.48 95.88 172.99
C VAL A 497 -62.88 94.54 172.25
N MET A 498 -63.58 93.58 172.92
CA MET A 498 -63.38 92.10 172.85
C MET A 498 -64.67 91.15 172.79
N MET A 499 -64.48 89.86 172.39
CA MET A 499 -65.14 88.55 172.82
C MET A 499 -66.30 87.80 172.04
N ARG A 500 -65.98 86.56 171.57
CA ARG A 500 -66.76 85.25 171.47
C ARG A 500 -67.99 85.09 170.50
N PRO A 501 -68.51 83.86 170.17
CA PRO A 501 -67.91 82.49 169.96
C PRO A 501 -68.52 81.57 168.81
N MET A 502 -67.91 80.38 168.51
CA MET A 502 -68.46 79.14 167.82
C MET A 502 -68.72 79.19 166.25
N ARG A 503 -69.02 78.12 165.44
CA ARG A 503 -69.31 76.65 165.60
C ARG A 503 -69.08 75.74 164.33
N ASN A 504 -68.71 74.45 164.52
CA ASN A 504 -68.86 73.15 163.77
C ASN A 504 -69.08 72.92 162.24
N GLY A 505 -68.43 71.85 161.71
CA GLY A 505 -68.98 70.82 160.76
C GLY A 505 -68.35 70.75 159.34
N GLU A 506 -67.47 69.85 158.88
CA GLU A 506 -67.29 68.37 158.91
C GLU A 506 -67.91 67.58 157.71
N ARG A 507 -67.07 67.01 156.80
CA ARG A 507 -67.09 65.60 156.26
C ARG A 507 -66.18 65.36 155.02
N VAL A 508 -65.64 64.13 154.90
CA VAL A 508 -64.72 63.64 153.85
C VAL A 508 -65.02 62.14 153.54
N ARG A 509 -64.99 61.66 152.26
CA ARG A 509 -64.77 60.23 151.86
C ARG A 509 -64.86 59.92 150.33
N ARG A 510 -64.35 58.73 149.93
CA ARG A 510 -64.54 57.90 148.67
C ARG A 510 -63.67 58.19 147.42
N THR A 511 -63.36 57.28 146.46
CA THR A 511 -63.03 55.80 146.36
C THR A 511 -62.74 55.39 144.88
N GLN A 512 -61.97 54.30 144.62
CA GLN A 512 -61.95 53.42 143.38
C GLN A 512 -61.43 53.99 142.01
N SER A 513 -60.99 53.23 140.97
CA SER A 513 -60.29 51.92 140.80
C SER A 513 -59.96 51.53 139.29
N PHE A 514 -59.02 50.57 139.06
CA PHE A 514 -58.84 49.60 137.90
C PHE A 514 -58.22 49.94 136.49
N VAL A 515 -57.14 49.17 136.13
CA VAL A 515 -56.77 48.46 134.84
C VAL A 515 -56.44 49.25 133.52
N PRO A 516 -55.34 48.91 132.78
CA PRO A 516 -55.39 47.97 131.63
C PRO A 516 -54.15 47.05 131.37
N MET A 517 -54.33 46.01 130.53
CA MET A 517 -53.32 45.07 129.97
C MET A 517 -53.41 45.00 128.42
N SER A 518 -52.27 44.80 127.72
CA SER A 518 -52.03 43.86 126.58
C SER A 518 -50.61 44.13 126.00
N ARG A 519 -49.70 43.15 125.84
CA ARG A 519 -49.58 42.11 124.77
C ARG A 519 -49.38 42.76 123.37
N GLU A 520 -48.44 42.36 122.50
CA GLU A 520 -47.54 41.19 122.43
C GLU A 520 -46.33 41.48 121.50
N ARG A 521 -45.21 40.75 121.65
CA ARG A 521 -44.19 40.51 120.61
C ARG A 521 -43.81 39.03 120.65
N PRO A 522 -43.90 38.27 119.55
CA PRO A 522 -43.64 36.82 119.55
C PRO A 522 -42.19 36.43 119.28
N LEU A 523 -41.95 35.12 119.41
CA LEU A 523 -40.67 34.42 119.42
C LEU A 523 -40.30 33.85 118.03
N ILE A 524 -38.99 33.60 117.84
CA ILE A 524 -38.36 32.34 117.39
C ILE A 524 -39.12 31.43 116.41
N THR A 525 -38.49 31.12 115.26
CA THR A 525 -38.17 29.75 114.74
C THR A 525 -37.26 29.87 113.49
N GLU A 526 -36.12 29.18 113.41
CA GLU A 526 -35.84 27.92 112.66
C GLU A 526 -35.82 28.07 111.12
N ARG A 527 -35.16 27.24 110.29
CA ARG A 527 -34.01 26.28 110.35
C ARG A 527 -33.76 25.83 108.89
N PHE A 528 -32.55 25.33 108.57
CA PHE A 528 -32.21 24.21 107.64
C PHE A 528 -32.83 24.21 106.21
N GLU A 529 -32.05 24.10 105.14
CA GLU A 529 -31.40 22.88 104.61
C GLU A 529 -32.39 21.87 103.98
N ASN A 530 -31.92 21.17 102.92
CA ASN A 530 -32.50 20.00 102.25
C ASN A 530 -33.70 20.21 101.30
N ASP A 531 -33.89 19.50 100.19
CA ASP A 531 -33.12 18.50 99.41
C ASP A 531 -34.12 17.94 98.35
N LYS A 532 -33.59 17.37 97.25
CA LYS A 532 -34.20 16.32 96.40
C LYS A 532 -35.45 16.56 95.51
N LYS A 533 -35.28 16.02 94.28
CA LYS A 533 -36.25 15.25 93.44
C LYS A 533 -37.30 16.06 92.65
N HIS A 534 -37.79 15.60 91.48
CA HIS A 534 -37.57 14.34 90.74
C HIS A 534 -37.78 14.56 89.22
N SER A 535 -37.19 13.65 88.42
CA SER A 535 -37.55 13.26 87.03
C SER A 535 -37.37 14.27 85.89
#